data_AF-A0A654C9W8-F1
#
_entry.id   AF-A0A654C9W8-F1
#
_cell.length_a   1.000
_cell.length_b   1.000
_cell.length_c   1.000
_cell.angle_alpha   90.00
_cell.angle_beta   90.00
_cell.angle_gamma   90.00
#
_symmetry.space_group_name_H-M   'P 1'
#
loop_
_entity.id
_entity.type
_entity.pdbx_description
1 polymer ?
#
loop_
_entity_poly.entity_id
_entity_poly.type
_entity_poly.pdbx_seq_one_letter_code
_entity_poly.pdbx_strand_id
1 'polypeptide(L)' 'MVGIKWGALLGGALDASSGDDSAADGAIKGAIVGGLIKVVAPIAFTYAVGWLVLKGISEGADRLGDAVTGGDEPRPARDE' A
#
# COMPACT_ATOMS: atom_id res chain seq x y z
N MET A 1 -8.04 3.17 29.47
CA MET A 1 -8.92 2.06 29.01
C MET A 1 -9.13 2.19 27.50
N VAL A 2 -8.10 1.92 26.70
CA VAL A 2 -8.14 1.92 25.23
C VAL A 2 -7.24 0.76 24.81
N GLY A 3 -7.79 -0.31 24.22
CA GLY A 3 -6.96 -1.42 23.75
C GLY A 3 -7.60 -2.80 23.57
N ILE A 4 -8.85 -3.05 24.01
CA ILE A 4 -9.42 -4.42 23.98
C ILE A 4 -10.60 -4.58 23.01
N LYS A 5 -11.26 -3.50 22.58
CA LYS A 5 -12.50 -3.60 21.79
C LYS A 5 -12.29 -3.97 20.31
N TRP A 6 -11.18 -3.54 19.71
CA TRP A 6 -10.89 -3.85 18.30
C TRP A 6 -10.45 -5.30 18.08
N GLY A 7 -9.74 -5.90 19.05
CA GLY A 7 -9.32 -7.31 18.96
C GLY A 7 -10.51 -8.26 18.98
N ALA A 8 -11.49 -8.02 19.86
CA ALA A 8 -12.72 -8.82 19.93
C ALA A 8 -13.62 -8.61 18.69
N LEU A 9 -13.69 -7.38 18.14
CA LEU A 9 -14.47 -7.09 16.94
C LEU A 9 -13.85 -7.73 15.69
N LEU A 10 -12.54 -7.60 15.50
CA LEU A 10 -11.82 -8.24 14.39
C LEU A 10 -11.82 -9.77 14.54
N GLY A 11 -11.72 -10.28 15.77
CA GLY A 11 -11.86 -11.71 16.07
C GLY A 11 -13.26 -12.26 15.78
N GLY A 12 -14.32 -11.53 16.17
CA GLY A 12 -15.70 -11.94 15.91
C GLY A 12 -16.13 -11.83 14.44
N ALA A 13 -15.53 -10.93 13.67
CA ALA A 13 -15.78 -10.83 12.23
C ALA A 13 -15.12 -11.97 11.44
N LEU A 14 -13.95 -12.45 11.88
CA LEU A 14 -13.30 -13.64 11.31
C LEU A 14 -14.09 -14.93 11.64
N ASP A 15 -14.61 -15.03 12.87
CA ASP A 15 -15.45 -16.16 13.36
C ASP A 15 -16.75 -16.33 12.55
N ALA A 16 -17.33 -15.23 12.06
CA ALA A 16 -18.53 -15.26 11.21
C ALA A 16 -18.27 -15.70 9.76
N SER A 17 -17.01 -15.74 9.30
CA SER A 17 -16.67 -16.00 7.88
C SER A 17 -16.27 -17.43 7.57
N SER A 18 -15.99 -18.27 8.57
CA SER A 18 -15.65 -19.68 8.40
C SER A 18 -16.67 -20.57 9.11
N GLY A 19 -17.89 -20.58 8.58
CA GLY A 19 -18.84 -21.65 8.88
C GLY A 19 -18.30 -22.97 8.33
N ASP A 20 -18.15 -23.92 9.24
CA ASP A 20 -17.93 -25.36 9.06
C ASP A 20 -16.46 -25.86 8.96
N ASP A 21 -16.21 -26.89 9.79
CA ASP A 21 -14.97 -27.63 10.08
C ASP A 21 -13.85 -26.92 10.88
N SER A 22 -14.00 -26.98 12.21
CA SER A 22 -12.97 -26.71 13.25
C SER A 22 -12.64 -25.23 13.54
N ALA A 23 -13.55 -24.56 14.26
CA ALA A 23 -13.34 -23.22 14.84
C ALA A 23 -12.03 -23.06 15.64
N ALA A 24 -11.49 -24.15 16.19
CA ALA A 24 -10.21 -24.16 16.89
C ALA A 24 -9.00 -23.96 15.94
N ASP A 25 -9.04 -24.54 14.74
CA ASP A 25 -7.93 -24.43 13.77
C ASP A 25 -7.94 -23.06 13.07
N GLY A 26 -9.13 -22.52 12.82
CA GLY A 26 -9.34 -21.15 12.33
C GLY A 26 -8.86 -20.07 13.29
N ALA A 27 -9.08 -20.25 14.61
CA ALA A 27 -8.61 -19.30 15.62
C ALA A 27 -7.08 -19.26 15.75
N ILE A 28 -6.41 -20.41 15.69
CA ILE A 28 -4.94 -20.50 15.75
C ILE A 28 -4.32 -19.89 14.48
N LYS A 29 -4.84 -20.27 13.31
CA LYS A 29 -4.37 -19.73 12.03
C LYS A 29 -4.65 -18.23 11.92
N GLY A 30 -5.81 -17.78 12.41
CA GLY A 30 -6.20 -16.37 12.52
C GLY A 30 -5.34 -15.57 13.49
N ALA A 31 -4.91 -16.15 14.62
CA ALA A 31 -3.99 -15.51 15.55
C ALA A 31 -2.59 -15.33 14.96
N ILE A 32 -2.09 -16.34 14.24
CA ILE A 32 -0.80 -16.29 13.55
C ILE A 32 -0.84 -15.26 12.42
N VAL A 33 -1.86 -15.29 11.56
CA VAL A 33 -2.04 -14.34 10.46
C VAL A 33 -2.24 -12.93 10.99
N GLY A 34 -3.03 -12.75 12.05
CA GLY A 34 -3.25 -11.46 12.70
C GLY A 34 -1.97 -10.90 13.34
N GLY A 35 -1.11 -11.76 13.88
CA GLY A 35 0.23 -11.38 14.36
C GLY A 35 1.15 -10.96 13.21
N LEU A 36 1.14 -11.70 12.11
CA LEU A 36 1.95 -11.41 10.93
C LEU A 36 1.54 -10.09 10.26
N ILE A 37 0.24 -9.82 10.13
CA ILE A 37 -0.26 -8.56 9.55
C ILE A 37 0.22 -7.36 10.36
N LYS A 38 0.32 -7.48 11.69
CA LYS A 38 0.86 -6.40 12.54
C LYS A 38 2.33 -6.09 12.29
N VAL A 39 3.10 -7.04 11.75
CA VAL A 39 4.51 -6.86 11.40
C VAL A 39 4.66 -6.44 9.94
N VAL A 40 3.89 -7.06 9.04
CA VAL A 40 3.96 -6.82 7.59
C VAL A 40 3.33 -5.48 7.22
N ALA A 41 2.21 -5.08 7.84
CA ALA A 41 1.53 -3.84 7.49
C ALA A 41 2.41 -2.59 7.70
N PRO A 42 3.14 -2.43 8.83
CA PRO A 42 4.10 -1.33 8.99
C PRO A 42 5.22 -1.35 7.94
N ILE A 43 5.78 -2.52 7.65
CA ILE A 43 6.88 -2.67 6.68
C ILE A 43 6.39 -2.27 5.27
N ALA A 44 5.23 -2.79 4.87
CA ALA A 44 4.61 -2.45 3.59
C ALA A 44 4.30 -0.96 3.51
N PHE A 45 3.84 -0.35 4.61
CA PHE A 45 3.60 1.09 4.67
C PHE A 45 4.89 1.90 4.50
N THR A 46 5.96 1.55 5.22
CA THR A 46 7.26 2.21 5.06
C THR A 46 7.80 2.09 3.64
N TYR A 47 7.67 0.91 3.02
CA TYR A 47 8.07 0.70 1.64
C TYR A 47 7.23 1.53 0.66
N ALA A 48 5.90 1.55 0.84
CA ALA A 48 5.00 2.33 0.02
C ALA A 48 5.30 3.83 0.11
N VAL A 49 5.58 4.35 1.31
CA VAL A 49 5.98 5.75 1.52
C VAL A 49 7.30 6.05 0.79
N GLY A 50 8.32 5.20 0.96
CA GLY A 50 9.61 5.39 0.27
C GLY A 50 9.48 5.34 -1.26
N TRP A 51 8.69 4.41 -1.77
CA TRP A 51 8.36 4.32 -3.19
C TRP A 51 7.63 5.56 -3.70
N LEU A 52 6.66 6.08 -2.94
CA LEU A 52 5.88 7.26 -3.32
C LEU A 52 6.74 8.53 -3.35
N VAL A 53 7.71 8.67 -2.43
CA VAL A 53 8.70 9.75 -2.47
C VAL A 53 9.54 9.66 -3.74
N LEU A 54 10.09 8.49 -4.07
CA LEU A 54 10.90 8.31 -5.27
C LEU A 54 10.08 8.58 -6.55
N LYS A 55 8.82 8.15 -6.57
CA LYS A 55 7.88 8.38 -7.66
C LYS A 55 7.59 9.87 -7.83
N GLY A 56 7.30 10.58 -6.73
CA GLY A 56 7.08 12.02 -6.76
C GLY A 56 8.30 12.80 -7.23
N ILE A 57 9.51 12.37 -6.85
CA ILE A 57 10.76 12.95 -7.35
C ILE A 57 10.93 12.68 -8.84
N SER A 58 10.66 11.46 -9.33
CA SER A 58 10.76 11.16 -10.77
C SER A 58 9.83 12.00 -11.62
N GLU A 59 8.57 12.16 -11.20
CA GLU A 59 7.59 12.98 -11.91
C GLU A 59 7.86 14.48 -11.80
N GLY A 60 8.52 14.91 -10.73
CA GLY A 60 8.99 16.29 -10.58
C GLY A 60 10.21 16.56 -11.46
N ALA A 61 11.13 15.60 -11.56
CA ALA A 61 12.32 15.67 -12.40
C ALA A 61 11.95 15.68 -13.90
N ASP A 62 10.99 14.87 -14.32
CA ASP A 62 10.50 14.89 -15.72
C ASP A 62 9.91 16.25 -16.08
N ARG A 63 9.04 16.80 -15.21
CA ARG A 63 8.45 18.14 -15.42
C ARG A 63 9.47 19.27 -15.41
N LEU A 64 10.47 19.19 -14.53
CA LEU A 64 11.54 20.18 -14.46
C LEU A 64 12.48 20.05 -15.66
N GLY A 65 12.76 18.82 -16.10
CA GLY A 65 13.50 18.53 -17.33
C GLY A 65 12.81 19.16 -18.53
N ASP A 66 11.51 18.94 -18.72
CA ASP A 66 10.76 19.56 -19.82
C ASP A 66 10.77 21.10 -19.74
N ALA A 67 10.65 21.66 -18.53
CA ALA A 67 10.70 23.11 -18.32
C ALA A 67 12.09 23.72 -18.57
N VAL A 68 13.17 22.99 -18.26
CA VAL A 68 14.57 23.43 -18.49
C VAL A 68 15.00 23.22 -19.94
N THR A 69 14.49 22.17 -20.59
CA THR A 69 14.85 21.81 -21.97
C THR A 69 13.97 22.52 -23.00
N GLY A 70 12.96 23.31 -22.58
CA GLY A 70 12.19 24.17 -23.48
C GLY A 70 11.51 23.40 -24.61
N GLY A 71 10.91 22.26 -24.28
CA GLY A 71 10.29 21.35 -25.25
C GLY A 71 8.98 21.89 -25.80
N ASP A 72 9.08 22.84 -26.73
CA ASP A 72 8.13 23.07 -27.84
C ASP A 72 8.85 23.94 -28.88
N GLU A 73 9.99 23.49 -29.42
CA GLU A 73 10.40 24.00 -30.72
C GLU A 73 9.46 23.39 -31.77
N PRO A 74 8.63 24.19 -32.46
CA PRO A 74 7.88 23.70 -33.60
C PRO A 74 8.92 23.27 -34.63
N ARG A 75 8.97 21.96 -34.89
CA ARG A 75 9.78 21.41 -35.96
C ARG A 75 9.46 22.23 -37.21
N PRO A 76 10.42 22.98 -37.81
CA PRO A 76 10.12 23.78 -38.98
C PRO A 76 9.59 22.80 -40.02
N ALA A 77 8.38 23.07 -40.51
CA ALA A 77 7.84 22.39 -41.67
C ALA A 77 8.93 22.49 -42.73
N ARG A 78 9.52 21.35 -43.12
CA ARG A 78 10.35 21.30 -44.30
C ARG A 78 9.43 21.65 -45.45
N ASP A 79 9.58 22.88 -45.91
CA ASP A 79 9.20 23.35 -47.21
C ASP A 79 9.99 22.55 -48.26
N GLU A 80 9.32 21.51 -48.77
CA GLU A 80 9.65 20.80 -50.01
C GLU A 80 8.58 21.11 -51.08
#